data_AF-A0A9P7QS40-F1
#
_entry.id   AF-A0A9P7QS40-F1
#
_cell.length_a   1.000
_cell.length_b   1.000
_cell.length_c   1.000
_cell.angle_alpha   90.00
_cell.angle_beta   90.00
_cell.angle_gamma   90.00
#
_symmetry.space_group_name_H-M   'P 1'
#
loop_
_entity.id
_entity.type
_entity.pdbx_description
1 polymer ?
#
loop_
_entity_poly.entity_id
_entity_poly.type
_entity_poly.pdbx_seq_one_letter_code
_entity_poly.pdbx_strand_id
1 'polypeptide(L)'
;MSSTRFKAAIHIVNTPATLLSLINTLHHRPTLYMDLQGCNVSRKGTIYILTLYIGPMPRITGIAYMVDIRKLGKLAFTTRNQLGTTLKSILESVHMKKIVFDVRNMSDALFHHFQISLQGIQDLQLMELASRGKDRKHVRGLNACLEKDSPMCRADRVKWDELQRKTTRLIESREGCRCGVFYERPLREGILEYCAGNVAFLPGLYGAYERKLNPAWRELIRSATEDRIRHSQSVAYEPFGHANDLGPWDGFCEEAADFKRV
;
A
#
# COMPACT_ATOMS: atom_id res chain seq x y z
N MET A 1 12.96 21.79 -19.82
CA MET A 1 12.71 20.34 -19.74
C MET A 1 12.04 20.04 -18.41
N SER A 2 10.72 19.80 -18.43
CA SER A 2 9.93 19.56 -17.23
C SER A 2 10.18 18.13 -16.73
N SER A 3 11.01 17.98 -15.69
CA SER A 3 11.16 16.68 -15.02
C SER A 3 9.87 16.40 -14.27
N THR A 4 8.97 15.65 -14.88
CA THR A 4 7.75 15.18 -14.22
C THR A 4 8.17 14.12 -13.20
N ARG A 5 8.13 14.46 -11.90
CA ARG A 5 8.39 13.53 -10.78
C ARG A 5 7.33 12.44 -10.65
N PHE A 6 6.32 12.46 -11.51
CA PHE A 6 5.17 11.56 -11.55
C PHE A 6 5.45 10.19 -12.19
N LYS A 7 6.51 10.03 -13.00
CA LYS A 7 6.75 8.78 -13.73
C LYS A 7 7.66 7.83 -12.95
N ALA A 8 7.05 6.93 -12.18
CA ALA A 8 7.69 5.68 -11.85
C ALA A 8 7.94 4.88 -13.14
N ALA A 9 9.09 4.22 -13.26
CA ALA A 9 9.25 3.22 -14.31
C ALA A 9 8.36 2.01 -13.97
N ILE A 10 7.52 1.58 -14.90
CA ILE A 10 6.59 0.48 -14.68
C ILE A 10 7.17 -0.81 -15.26
N HIS A 11 7.28 -1.84 -14.43
CA HIS A 11 7.70 -3.18 -14.83
C HIS A 11 6.58 -4.17 -14.56
N ILE A 12 6.07 -4.79 -15.63
CA ILE A 12 5.03 -5.82 -15.51
C ILE A 12 5.69 -7.15 -15.15
N VAL A 13 5.20 -7.77 -14.07
CA VAL A 13 5.65 -9.07 -13.57
C VAL A 13 4.52 -10.06 -13.76
N ASN A 14 4.56 -10.82 -14.86
CA ASN A 14 3.44 -11.65 -15.30
C ASN A 14 3.85 -13.04 -15.84
N THR A 15 5.12 -13.42 -15.61
CA THR A 15 5.68 -14.75 -15.88
C THR A 15 6.56 -15.19 -14.72
N PRO A 16 6.81 -16.50 -14.52
CA PRO A 16 7.77 -16.96 -13.52
C PRO A 16 9.17 -16.32 -13.67
N ALA A 17 9.65 -16.13 -14.90
CA ALA A 17 10.95 -15.51 -15.15
C ALA A 17 11.02 -14.05 -14.67
N THR A 18 10.01 -13.23 -14.99
CA THR A 18 9.95 -11.82 -14.52
C THR A 18 9.75 -11.75 -13.00
N LEU A 19 9.01 -12.71 -12.42
CA LEU A 19 8.84 -12.82 -10.97
C LEU A 19 10.15 -13.16 -10.24
N LEU A 20 10.93 -14.10 -10.79
CA LEU A 20 12.25 -14.43 -10.25
C LEU A 20 13.21 -13.24 -10.31
N SER A 21 13.18 -12.48 -11.41
CA SER A 21 13.95 -11.24 -11.53
C SER A 21 13.57 -10.24 -10.44
N LEU A 22 12.26 -10.05 -10.17
CA LEU A 22 11.79 -9.21 -9.08
C LEU A 22 12.30 -9.71 -7.73
N ILE A 23 12.09 -10.99 -7.40
CA ILE A 23 12.50 -11.56 -6.11
C ILE A 23 14.01 -11.37 -5.87
N ASN A 24 14.83 -11.54 -6.91
CA ASN A 24 16.27 -11.33 -6.82
C ASN A 24 16.63 -9.85 -6.61
N THR A 25 15.95 -8.90 -7.25
CA THR A 25 16.12 -7.46 -6.98
C THR A 25 15.81 -7.11 -5.53
N LEU A 26 14.83 -7.77 -4.93
CA LEU A 26 14.42 -7.53 -3.54
C LEU A 26 15.40 -8.08 -2.49
N HIS A 27 16.44 -8.82 -2.90
CA HIS A 27 17.44 -9.39 -1.99
C HIS A 27 18.19 -8.34 -1.16
N HIS A 28 18.35 -7.12 -1.69
CA HIS A 28 18.96 -6.00 -0.97
C HIS A 28 18.08 -5.40 0.13
N ARG A 29 16.91 -6.00 0.40
CA ARG A 29 15.95 -5.58 1.42
C ARG A 29 15.58 -4.09 1.35
N PRO A 30 15.16 -3.58 0.18
CA PRO A 30 14.68 -2.21 0.09
C PRO A 30 13.41 -2.02 0.92
N THR A 31 13.13 -0.77 1.31
CA THR A 31 11.79 -0.40 1.78
C THR A 31 10.81 -0.51 0.61
N LEU A 32 9.75 -1.28 0.79
CA LEU A 32 8.71 -1.45 -0.21
C LEU A 32 7.50 -0.59 0.11
N TYR A 33 6.94 0.04 -0.90
CA TYR A 33 5.64 0.71 -0.84
C TYR A 33 4.66 -0.10 -1.66
N MET A 34 3.49 -0.42 -1.13
CA MET A 34 2.63 -1.40 -1.79
C MET A 34 1.14 -1.11 -1.66
N ASP A 35 0.42 -1.51 -2.71
CA ASP A 35 -1.03 -1.41 -2.83
C ASP A 35 -1.57 -2.61 -3.62
N LEU A 36 -2.84 -2.97 -3.38
CA LEU A 36 -3.56 -4.01 -4.10
C LEU A 36 -4.66 -3.41 -4.96
N GLN A 37 -4.76 -3.88 -6.20
CA GLN A 37 -5.87 -3.53 -7.07
C GLN A 37 -6.64 -4.79 -7.46
N GLY A 38 -7.97 -4.68 -7.41
CA GLY A 38 -8.87 -5.81 -7.53
C GLY A 38 -10.31 -5.37 -7.33
N CYS A 39 -11.17 -6.32 -6.96
CA CYS A 39 -12.57 -6.06 -6.72
C CYS A 39 -13.01 -6.34 -5.32
N ASN A 40 -13.59 -5.33 -4.67
CA ASN A 40 -13.93 -5.37 -3.26
C ASN A 40 -12.79 -6.01 -2.45
N VAL A 41 -11.55 -5.51 -2.63
CA VAL A 41 -10.31 -6.13 -2.15
C VAL A 41 -10.46 -6.51 -0.67
N SER A 42 -10.71 -7.79 -0.43
CA SER A 42 -11.05 -8.42 0.85
C SER A 42 -11.15 -9.93 0.63
N ARG A 43 -11.43 -10.70 1.68
CA ARG A 43 -11.76 -12.13 1.59
C ARG A 43 -12.97 -12.43 0.70
N LYS A 44 -13.92 -11.50 0.58
CA LYS A 44 -15.16 -11.63 -0.21
C LYS A 44 -14.97 -11.18 -1.67
N GLY A 45 -13.80 -10.61 -1.99
CA GLY A 45 -13.49 -10.03 -3.29
C GLY A 45 -12.39 -10.77 -4.04
N THR A 46 -11.74 -10.07 -4.97
CA THR A 46 -10.62 -10.58 -5.76
C THR A 46 -9.44 -9.61 -5.73
N ILE A 47 -8.24 -10.17 -5.88
CA ILE A 47 -7.00 -9.43 -6.08
C ILE A 47 -6.49 -9.75 -7.50
N TYR A 48 -6.24 -8.73 -8.32
CA TYR A 48 -5.72 -8.91 -9.67
C TYR A 48 -4.29 -8.43 -9.83
N ILE A 49 -3.90 -7.39 -9.09
CA ILE A 49 -2.59 -6.75 -9.19
C ILE A 49 -2.09 -6.46 -7.78
N LEU A 50 -0.84 -6.81 -7.53
CA LEU A 50 -0.05 -6.26 -6.41
C LEU A 50 0.99 -5.34 -7.00
N THR A 51 0.95 -4.07 -6.61
CA THR A 51 1.95 -3.09 -7.03
C THR A 51 2.97 -2.94 -5.92
N LEU A 52 4.24 -3.19 -6.24
CA LEU A 52 5.38 -2.96 -5.34
C LEU A 52 6.21 -1.81 -5.90
N TYR A 53 6.41 -0.78 -5.10
CA TYR A 53 7.22 0.37 -5.47
C TYR A 53 8.48 0.44 -4.64
N ILE A 54 9.60 0.57 -5.33
CA ILE A 54 10.91 0.85 -4.75
C ILE A 54 11.18 2.32 -5.02
N GLY A 55 11.25 3.10 -3.93
CA GLY A 55 11.34 4.56 -3.98
C GLY A 55 12.55 5.08 -4.76
N PRO A 56 12.50 6.35 -5.21
CA PRO A 56 13.59 6.95 -5.96
C PRO A 56 14.83 7.06 -5.05
N MET A 57 15.96 6.59 -5.55
CA MET A 57 17.27 6.90 -4.95
C MET A 57 17.77 8.23 -5.54
N PRO A 58 18.78 8.90 -4.92
CA PRO A 58 19.28 10.21 -5.38
C PRO A 58 19.69 10.33 -6.86
N ARG A 59 19.69 9.22 -7.63
CA ARG A 59 20.02 9.15 -9.06
C ARG A 59 19.11 8.23 -9.89
N ILE A 60 18.08 7.61 -9.32
CA ILE A 60 17.25 6.59 -9.99
C ILE A 60 15.78 6.93 -9.77
N THR A 61 15.02 7.01 -10.88
CA THR A 61 13.56 7.10 -10.81
C THR A 61 13.00 5.86 -10.13
N GLY A 62 12.08 6.03 -9.17
CA GLY A 62 11.51 4.87 -8.49
C GLY A 62 10.82 3.92 -9.46
N ILE A 63 10.80 2.64 -9.11
CA ILE A 63 10.32 1.56 -9.98
C ILE A 63 9.07 0.95 -9.37
N ALA A 64 7.98 0.89 -10.14
CA ALA A 64 6.75 0.20 -9.81
C ALA A 64 6.71 -1.17 -10.51
N TYR A 65 6.84 -2.24 -9.74
CA TYR A 65 6.64 -3.61 -10.19
C TYR A 65 5.16 -3.99 -10.04
N MET A 66 4.50 -4.27 -11.16
CA MET A 66 3.10 -4.67 -11.20
C MET A 66 3.01 -6.19 -11.32
N VAL A 67 2.83 -6.86 -10.19
CA VAL A 67 2.68 -8.31 -10.13
C VAL A 67 1.26 -8.68 -10.53
N ASP A 68 1.15 -9.31 -11.71
CA ASP A 68 -0.11 -9.77 -12.29
C ASP A 68 -0.58 -11.05 -11.59
N ILE A 69 -1.23 -10.89 -10.44
CA ILE A 69 -1.77 -11.99 -9.63
C ILE A 69 -2.85 -12.74 -10.41
N ARG A 70 -3.62 -12.07 -11.28
CA ARG A 70 -4.61 -12.74 -12.14
C ARG A 70 -3.93 -13.79 -13.03
N LYS A 71 -2.83 -13.44 -13.69
CA LYS A 71 -2.13 -14.35 -14.62
C LYS A 71 -1.28 -15.38 -13.90
N LEU A 72 -0.58 -14.97 -12.83
CA LEU A 72 0.33 -15.86 -12.09
C LEU A 72 -0.41 -16.77 -11.10
N GLY A 73 -1.60 -16.38 -10.63
CA GLY A 73 -2.34 -17.11 -9.60
C GLY A 73 -1.46 -17.40 -8.38
N LYS A 74 -1.51 -18.66 -7.91
CA LYS A 74 -0.68 -19.12 -6.78
C LYS A 74 0.83 -19.04 -7.06
N LEU A 75 1.26 -19.06 -8.33
CA LEU A 75 2.69 -18.98 -8.67
C LEU A 75 3.29 -17.62 -8.26
N ALA A 76 2.47 -16.55 -8.17
CA ALA A 76 2.91 -15.25 -7.68
C ALA A 76 3.60 -15.33 -6.31
N PHE A 77 3.15 -16.27 -5.47
CA PHE A 77 3.56 -16.39 -4.08
C PHE A 77 4.33 -17.67 -3.75
N THR A 78 4.32 -18.66 -4.65
CA THR A 78 4.96 -19.97 -4.43
C THR A 78 6.23 -20.19 -5.27
N THR A 79 6.47 -19.38 -6.30
CA THR A 79 7.70 -19.45 -7.11
C THR A 79 8.91 -19.09 -6.24
N ARG A 80 9.91 -19.97 -6.21
CA ARG A 80 11.14 -19.85 -5.40
C ARG A 80 12.32 -19.49 -6.27
N ASN A 81 13.17 -18.57 -5.81
CA ASN A 81 14.50 -18.39 -6.40
C ASN A 81 15.47 -19.49 -5.93
N GLN A 82 16.73 -19.40 -6.37
CA GLN A 82 17.78 -20.36 -6.02
C GLN A 82 18.06 -20.46 -4.50
N LEU A 83 17.74 -19.41 -3.74
CA LEU A 83 17.89 -19.37 -2.28
C LEU A 83 16.63 -19.85 -1.54
N GLY A 84 15.61 -20.32 -2.26
CA GLY A 84 14.31 -20.70 -1.68
C GLY A 84 13.38 -19.53 -1.35
N THR A 85 13.80 -18.28 -1.61
CA THR A 85 13.00 -17.08 -1.36
C THR A 85 11.82 -17.00 -2.32
N THR A 86 10.63 -16.72 -1.76
CA THR A 86 9.39 -16.44 -2.49
C THR A 86 8.92 -15.01 -2.24
N LEU A 87 7.98 -14.52 -3.04
CA LEU A 87 7.30 -13.25 -2.72
C LEU A 87 6.51 -13.36 -1.41
N LYS A 88 5.93 -14.54 -1.10
CA LYS A 88 5.29 -14.81 0.20
C LYS A 88 6.26 -14.59 1.36
N SER A 89 7.42 -15.24 1.34
CA SER A 89 8.40 -15.09 2.44
C SER A 89 8.91 -13.66 2.60
N ILE A 90 8.93 -12.86 1.52
CA ILE A 90 9.25 -11.43 1.57
C ILE A 90 8.14 -10.64 2.31
N LEU A 91 6.88 -10.91 1.96
CA LEU A 91 5.70 -10.27 2.57
C LEU A 91 5.55 -10.66 4.07
N GLU A 92 5.94 -11.88 4.43
CA GLU A 92 5.90 -12.41 5.81
C GLU A 92 7.17 -12.09 6.63
N SER A 93 8.18 -11.43 6.05
CA SER A 93 9.43 -11.13 6.77
C SER A 93 9.31 -9.90 7.67
N VAL A 94 9.59 -10.03 8.96
CA VAL A 94 9.72 -8.88 9.90
C VAL A 94 10.86 -7.95 9.54
N HIS A 95 11.90 -8.47 8.86
CA HIS A 95 13.14 -7.73 8.59
C HIS A 95 13.07 -6.90 7.31
N MET A 96 12.05 -7.11 6.49
CA MET A 96 11.78 -6.27 5.33
C MET A 96 10.66 -5.31 5.68
N LYS A 97 10.94 -4.02 5.55
CA LYS A 97 9.97 -2.95 5.78
C LYS A 97 9.03 -2.81 4.60
N LYS A 98 7.73 -2.86 4.86
CA LYS A 98 6.66 -2.64 3.88
C LYS A 98 5.77 -1.51 4.37
N ILE A 99 5.57 -0.50 3.55
CA ILE A 99 4.71 0.65 3.82
C ILE A 99 3.44 0.48 3.00
N VAL A 100 2.32 0.49 3.70
CA VAL A 100 0.97 0.35 3.13
C VAL A 100 0.14 1.49 3.65
N PHE A 101 -0.71 2.08 2.81
CA PHE A 101 -1.74 2.99 3.30
C PHE A 101 -2.97 2.18 3.68
N ASP A 102 -3.28 2.06 4.97
CA ASP A 102 -4.37 1.24 5.49
C ASP A 102 -4.24 -0.26 5.17
N VAL A 103 -3.60 -1.02 6.07
CA VAL A 103 -3.28 -2.44 5.84
C VAL A 103 -4.48 -3.38 5.89
N ARG A 104 -5.62 -2.96 6.45
CA ARG A 104 -6.68 -3.89 6.90
C ARG A 104 -7.21 -4.78 5.77
N ASN A 105 -7.69 -4.18 4.68
CA ASN A 105 -8.23 -4.91 3.54
C ASN A 105 -7.18 -5.68 2.75
N MET A 106 -5.94 -5.17 2.70
CA MET A 106 -4.83 -5.88 2.08
C MET A 106 -4.48 -7.16 2.85
N SER A 107 -4.37 -7.07 4.18
CA SER A 107 -4.11 -8.21 5.06
C SER A 107 -5.23 -9.24 4.96
N ASP A 108 -6.49 -8.80 5.07
CA ASP A 108 -7.66 -9.68 4.94
C ASP A 108 -7.64 -10.47 3.64
N ALA A 109 -7.43 -9.79 2.51
CA ALA A 109 -7.43 -10.42 1.20
C ALA A 109 -6.23 -11.37 1.02
N LEU A 110 -5.01 -10.97 1.37
CA LEU A 110 -3.83 -11.81 1.20
C LEU A 110 -3.86 -13.06 2.10
N PHE A 111 -4.37 -12.92 3.33
CA PHE A 111 -4.51 -14.04 4.25
C PHE A 111 -5.53 -15.06 3.74
N HIS A 112 -6.75 -14.63 3.42
CA HIS A 112 -7.81 -15.57 3.04
C HIS A 112 -7.60 -16.20 1.67
N HIS A 113 -7.09 -15.45 0.68
CA HIS A 113 -6.88 -15.97 -0.68
C HIS A 113 -5.58 -16.77 -0.83
N PHE A 114 -4.52 -16.41 -0.09
CA PHE A 114 -3.16 -16.94 -0.33
C PHE A 114 -2.43 -17.42 0.94
N GLN A 115 -3.08 -17.37 2.10
CA GLN A 115 -2.52 -17.76 3.40
C GLN A 115 -1.25 -16.97 3.77
N ILE A 116 -1.19 -15.69 3.38
CA ILE A 116 -0.04 -14.81 3.63
C ILE A 116 -0.30 -14.00 4.90
N SER A 117 0.56 -14.16 5.90
CA SER A 117 0.49 -13.40 7.15
C SER A 117 1.47 -12.23 7.11
N LEU A 118 1.00 -11.04 6.74
CA LEU A 118 1.85 -9.85 6.61
C LEU A 118 2.60 -9.55 7.92
N GLN A 119 3.90 -9.28 7.80
CA GLN A 119 4.74 -8.80 8.91
C GLN A 119 5.60 -7.62 8.46
N GLY A 120 6.26 -6.89 9.37
CA GLY A 120 7.14 -5.77 8.99
C GLY A 120 6.41 -4.60 8.31
N ILE A 121 5.12 -4.43 8.59
CA ILE A 121 4.29 -3.38 8.02
C ILE A 121 4.44 -2.08 8.82
N GLN A 122 4.51 -0.96 8.12
CA GLN A 122 4.23 0.37 8.64
C GLN A 122 2.96 0.91 7.96
N ASP A 123 1.89 1.04 8.73
CA ASP A 123 0.61 1.57 8.23
C ASP A 123 0.66 3.10 8.18
N LEU A 124 0.73 3.63 6.96
CA LEU A 124 0.91 5.05 6.70
C LEU A 124 -0.29 5.90 7.12
N GLN A 125 -1.50 5.31 7.18
CA GLN A 125 -2.68 5.99 7.67
C GLN A 125 -2.62 6.19 9.19
N LEU A 126 -2.08 5.20 9.92
CA LEU A 126 -1.81 5.34 11.36
C LEU A 126 -0.67 6.31 11.63
N MET A 127 0.37 6.31 10.79
CA MET A 127 1.44 7.31 10.87
C MET A 127 0.89 8.74 10.68
N GLU A 128 0.01 8.95 9.70
CA GLU A 128 -0.64 10.24 9.52
C GLU A 128 -1.40 10.65 10.77
N LEU A 129 -2.25 9.75 11.29
CA LEU A 129 -3.07 10.00 12.48
C LEU A 129 -2.22 10.35 13.72
N ALA A 130 -1.15 9.60 13.95
CA ALA A 130 -0.20 9.84 15.04
C ALA A 130 0.56 11.17 14.87
N SER A 131 0.89 11.54 13.63
CA SER A 131 1.61 12.78 13.32
C SER A 131 0.78 14.05 13.50
N ARG A 132 -0.54 13.93 13.68
CA ARG A 132 -1.41 15.06 14.05
C ARG A 132 -1.13 15.43 15.50
N GLY A 133 -1.18 16.72 15.84
CA GLY A 133 -1.09 17.15 17.26
C GLY A 133 -2.42 17.05 18.03
N LYS A 134 -3.55 16.84 17.34
CA LYS A 134 -4.90 16.69 17.90
C LYS A 134 -5.80 15.97 16.89
N ASP A 135 -7.02 15.63 17.32
CA ASP A 135 -8.05 15.00 16.48
C ASP A 135 -7.62 13.66 15.88
N ARG A 136 -7.71 12.63 16.73
CA ARG A 136 -7.38 11.23 16.40
C ARG A 136 -8.57 10.31 16.37
N LYS A 137 -9.78 10.88 16.41
CA LYS A 137 -11.03 10.12 16.39
C LYS A 137 -11.25 9.43 15.06
N HIS A 138 -10.93 10.11 13.95
CA HIS A 138 -11.15 9.58 12.60
C HIS A 138 -9.87 9.54 11.78
N VAL A 139 -9.71 8.46 11.02
CA VAL A 139 -8.64 8.34 10.03
C VAL A 139 -8.97 9.14 8.77
N ARG A 140 -7.96 9.42 7.95
CA ARG A 140 -8.14 10.06 6.63
C ARG A 140 -7.91 9.06 5.51
N GLY A 141 -8.59 9.27 4.39
CA GLY A 141 -8.29 8.59 3.13
C GLY A 141 -7.03 9.15 2.48
N LEU A 142 -6.43 8.36 1.57
CA LEU A 142 -5.18 8.69 0.89
C LEU A 142 -5.24 10.04 0.17
N ASN A 143 -6.35 10.37 -0.49
CA ASN A 143 -6.50 11.64 -1.22
C ASN A 143 -6.40 12.85 -0.28
N ALA A 144 -7.06 12.82 0.87
CA ALA A 144 -6.98 13.89 1.85
C ALA A 144 -5.55 14.06 2.40
N CYS A 145 -4.83 12.95 2.59
CA CYS A 145 -3.42 12.98 2.97
C CYS A 145 -2.55 13.57 1.85
N LEU A 146 -2.80 13.19 0.59
CA LEU A 146 -2.07 13.74 -0.55
C LEU A 146 -2.32 15.23 -0.72
N GLU A 147 -3.55 15.70 -0.55
CA GLU A 147 -3.92 17.13 -0.58
C GLU A 147 -3.14 17.94 0.44
N LYS A 148 -3.08 17.45 1.68
CA LYS A 148 -2.53 18.21 2.80
C LYS A 148 -1.02 18.11 2.94
N ASP A 149 -0.46 16.92 2.77
CA ASP A 149 0.88 16.58 3.24
C ASP A 149 1.82 16.13 2.10
N SER A 150 1.32 15.94 0.88
CA SER A 150 2.17 15.49 -0.23
C SER A 150 3.14 16.59 -0.70
N PRO A 151 4.43 16.26 -0.91
CA PRO A 151 5.40 17.20 -1.50
C PRO A 151 5.19 17.41 -3.02
N MET A 152 4.07 16.98 -3.58
CA MET A 152 3.75 17.11 -5.00
C MET A 152 3.63 18.58 -5.43
N CYS A 153 4.15 18.88 -6.61
CA CYS A 153 3.88 20.16 -7.24
C CYS A 153 2.43 20.22 -7.74
N ARG A 154 1.89 21.44 -7.90
CA ARG A 154 0.51 21.66 -8.34
C ARG A 154 0.20 21.00 -9.69
N ALA A 155 1.15 21.00 -10.62
CA ALA A 155 0.96 20.40 -11.94
C ALA A 155 0.82 18.86 -11.88
N ASP A 156 1.63 18.20 -11.06
CA ASP A 156 1.54 16.75 -10.86
C ASP A 156 0.24 16.37 -10.14
N ARG A 157 -0.23 17.22 -9.20
CA ARG A 157 -1.52 17.04 -8.51
C ARG A 157 -2.70 17.06 -9.48
N VAL A 158 -2.79 18.08 -10.34
CA VAL A 158 -3.88 18.19 -11.32
C VAL A 158 -3.93 16.96 -12.24
N LYS A 159 -2.76 16.48 -12.68
CA LYS A 159 -2.67 15.26 -13.51
C LYS A 159 -3.11 14.01 -12.74
N TRP A 160 -2.68 13.87 -11.48
CA TRP A 160 -3.10 12.77 -10.62
C TRP A 160 -4.61 12.75 -10.41
N ASP A 161 -5.19 13.89 -10.03
CA ASP A 161 -6.62 14.02 -9.76
C ASP A 161 -7.44 13.69 -11.02
N GLU A 162 -6.98 14.13 -12.19
CA GLU A 162 -7.63 13.82 -13.47
C GLU A 162 -7.58 12.32 -13.77
N LEU A 163 -6.41 11.68 -13.61
CA LEU A 163 -6.21 10.24 -13.82
C LEU A 163 -7.08 9.43 -12.86
N GLN A 164 -7.04 9.74 -11.56
CA GLN A 164 -7.83 9.07 -10.54
C GLN A 164 -9.32 9.18 -10.82
N ARG A 165 -9.80 10.37 -11.18
CA ARG A 165 -11.21 10.61 -11.53
C ARG A 165 -11.64 9.83 -12.79
N LYS A 166 -10.78 9.78 -13.81
CA LYS A 166 -11.02 8.98 -15.03
C LYS A 166 -11.09 7.49 -14.70
N THR A 167 -10.12 6.97 -13.94
CA THR A 167 -10.05 5.54 -13.58
C THR A 167 -11.18 5.14 -12.64
N THR A 168 -11.55 5.97 -11.67
CA THR A 168 -12.68 5.70 -10.76
C THR A 168 -13.99 5.53 -11.53
N ARG A 169 -14.28 6.45 -12.47
CA ARG A 169 -15.44 6.28 -13.37
C ARG A 169 -15.40 4.97 -14.15
N LEU A 170 -14.24 4.59 -14.68
CA LEU A 170 -14.10 3.33 -15.42
C LEU A 170 -14.30 2.09 -14.53
N ILE A 171 -13.88 2.16 -13.27
CA ILE A 171 -14.10 1.09 -12.28
C ILE A 171 -15.59 0.94 -11.95
N GLU A 172 -16.31 2.05 -11.87
CA GLU A 172 -17.73 2.13 -11.53
C GLU A 172 -18.66 1.84 -12.73
N SER A 173 -18.24 2.12 -13.96
CA SER A 173 -19.11 2.16 -15.15
C SER A 173 -19.34 0.83 -15.88
N ARG A 174 -19.61 -0.30 -15.20
CA ARG A 174 -20.06 -1.53 -15.89
C ARG A 174 -21.20 -2.26 -15.19
N GLU A 175 -22.25 -2.53 -15.97
CA GLU A 175 -23.28 -3.52 -15.72
C GLU A 175 -22.63 -4.92 -15.67
N GLY A 176 -22.55 -5.52 -14.49
CA GLY A 176 -22.25 -6.94 -14.29
C GLY A 176 -21.01 -7.28 -13.47
N CYS A 177 -19.94 -6.50 -13.51
CA CYS A 177 -18.78 -6.68 -12.62
C CYS A 177 -18.14 -5.31 -12.33
N ARG A 178 -18.37 -4.78 -11.12
CA ARG A 178 -17.53 -3.70 -10.56
C ARG A 178 -16.07 -4.14 -10.77
N CYS A 179 -15.20 -3.25 -11.28
CA CYS A 179 -13.75 -3.46 -11.55
C CYS A 179 -13.28 -4.52 -12.58
N GLY A 180 -14.07 -4.74 -13.64
CA GLY A 180 -13.58 -5.45 -14.84
C GLY A 180 -12.30 -4.85 -15.46
N VAL A 181 -11.99 -3.57 -15.24
CA VAL A 181 -10.79 -2.90 -15.77
C VAL A 181 -9.47 -3.51 -15.27
N PHE A 182 -9.45 -4.06 -14.05
CA PHE A 182 -8.27 -4.74 -13.49
C PHE A 182 -8.17 -6.20 -13.97
N TYR A 183 -9.26 -6.76 -14.52
CA TYR A 183 -9.30 -8.10 -15.10
C TYR A 183 -8.79 -8.13 -16.56
N GLU A 184 -9.08 -7.08 -17.33
CA GLU A 184 -8.72 -6.97 -18.76
C GLU A 184 -7.21 -7.16 -19.02
N ARG A 185 -6.86 -7.88 -20.11
CA ARG A 185 -5.47 -8.06 -20.55
C ARG A 185 -5.35 -7.81 -22.06
N PRO A 186 -4.29 -7.11 -22.52
CA PRO A 186 -3.30 -6.38 -21.71
C PRO A 186 -3.95 -5.28 -20.87
N LEU A 187 -3.35 -4.93 -19.74
CA LEU A 187 -3.84 -3.82 -18.90
C LEU A 187 -3.72 -2.52 -19.70
N ARG A 188 -4.77 -1.69 -19.64
CA ARG A 188 -4.76 -0.36 -20.28
C ARG A 188 -3.69 0.51 -19.63
N GLU A 189 -3.02 1.35 -20.42
CA GLU A 189 -1.95 2.24 -19.94
C GLU A 189 -2.40 3.10 -18.76
N GLY A 190 -3.57 3.74 -18.84
CA GLY A 190 -4.10 4.53 -17.72
C GLY A 190 -4.37 3.74 -16.44
N ILE A 191 -4.61 2.42 -16.52
CA ILE A 191 -4.73 1.56 -15.34
C ILE A 191 -3.36 1.25 -14.75
N LEU A 192 -2.34 1.03 -15.60
CA LEU A 192 -0.96 0.87 -15.15
C LEU A 192 -0.47 2.12 -14.41
N GLU A 193 -0.67 3.29 -15.00
CA GLU A 193 -0.31 4.59 -14.41
C GLU A 193 -1.06 4.83 -13.10
N TYR A 194 -2.35 4.49 -13.03
CA TYR A 194 -3.14 4.60 -11.82
C TYR A 194 -2.57 3.73 -10.68
N CYS A 195 -2.28 2.46 -10.94
CA CYS A 195 -1.72 1.55 -9.94
C CYS A 195 -0.34 2.01 -9.46
N ALA A 196 0.52 2.45 -10.38
CA ALA A 196 1.83 3.00 -10.04
C ALA A 196 1.72 4.29 -9.21
N GLY A 197 0.78 5.18 -9.55
CA GLY A 197 0.54 6.43 -8.83
C GLY A 197 0.08 6.21 -7.38
N ASN A 198 -0.76 5.20 -7.11
CA ASN A 198 -1.21 4.87 -5.74
C ASN A 198 -0.05 4.60 -4.77
N VAL A 199 1.10 4.14 -5.26
CA VAL A 199 2.28 3.79 -4.43
C VAL A 199 3.43 4.79 -4.57
N ALA A 200 3.54 5.50 -5.69
CA ALA A 200 4.67 6.39 -5.98
C ALA A 200 4.78 7.60 -5.04
N PHE A 201 3.67 8.01 -4.41
CA PHE A 201 3.63 9.15 -3.48
C PHE A 201 3.85 8.76 -2.02
N LEU A 202 3.69 7.47 -1.70
CA LEU A 202 3.83 6.97 -0.34
C LEU A 202 5.21 7.28 0.30
N PRO A 203 6.36 7.27 -0.43
CA PRO A 203 7.63 7.70 0.17
C PRO A 203 7.64 9.15 0.65
N GLY A 204 6.99 10.05 -0.08
CA GLY A 204 6.91 11.46 0.28
C GLY A 204 6.10 11.67 1.56
N LEU A 205 4.94 11.02 1.65
CA LEU A 205 4.10 11.01 2.84
C LEU A 205 4.80 10.34 4.02
N TYR A 206 5.45 9.20 3.80
CA TYR A 206 6.25 8.51 4.81
C TYR A 206 7.31 9.43 5.41
N GLY A 207 8.12 10.10 4.57
CA GLY A 207 9.12 11.05 5.04
C GLY A 207 8.53 12.28 5.73
N ALA A 208 7.32 12.71 5.38
CA ALA A 208 6.63 13.82 6.04
C ALA A 208 6.13 13.45 7.43
N TYR A 209 5.60 12.25 7.61
CA TYR A 209 5.08 11.77 8.90
C TYR A 209 6.19 11.27 9.81
N GLU A 210 7.13 10.48 9.30
CA GLU A 210 8.24 9.89 10.09
C GLU A 210 9.05 10.95 10.84
N ARG A 211 9.27 12.13 10.23
CA ARG A 211 9.98 13.26 10.87
C ARG A 211 9.25 13.88 12.06
N LYS A 212 7.93 13.63 12.20
CA LYS A 212 7.10 14.15 13.28
C LYS A 212 6.92 13.15 14.42
N LEU A 213 7.34 11.89 14.24
CA LEU A 213 7.12 10.82 15.20
C LEU A 213 8.29 10.68 16.17
N ASN A 214 7.97 10.55 17.45
CA ASN A 214 8.92 10.16 18.51
C ASN A 214 8.88 8.62 18.72
N PRO A 215 9.80 8.03 19.50
CA PRO A 215 9.83 6.58 19.74
C PRO A 215 8.53 5.99 20.30
N ALA A 216 7.86 6.69 21.21
CA ALA A 216 6.59 6.23 21.79
C ALA A 216 5.49 6.10 20.73
N TRP A 217 5.36 7.09 19.83
CA TRP A 217 4.42 7.00 18.72
C TRP A 217 4.74 5.86 17.76
N ARG A 218 6.02 5.61 17.47
CA ARG A 218 6.42 4.47 16.62
C ARG A 218 5.94 3.14 17.20
N GLU A 219 6.03 2.99 18.51
CA GLU A 219 5.58 1.78 19.21
C GLU A 219 4.06 1.64 19.21
N LEU A 220 3.32 2.73 19.47
CA LEU A 220 1.86 2.72 19.36
C LEU A 220 1.40 2.38 17.95
N ILE A 221 2.03 2.96 16.93
CA ILE A 221 1.74 2.65 15.52
C ILE A 221 2.02 1.18 15.23
N ARG A 222 3.14 0.64 15.70
CA ARG A 222 3.49 -0.78 15.55
C ARG A 222 2.40 -1.67 16.16
N SER A 223 2.03 -1.45 17.41
CA SER A 223 0.97 -2.21 18.09
C SER A 223 -0.35 -2.12 17.34
N ALA A 224 -0.80 -0.92 16.99
CA ALA A 224 -2.06 -0.72 16.28
C ALA A 224 -2.05 -1.31 14.85
N THR A 225 -0.91 -1.34 14.19
CA THR A 225 -0.74 -2.03 12.89
C THR A 225 -0.89 -3.53 13.04
N GLU A 226 -0.27 -4.12 14.08
CA GLU A 226 -0.41 -5.55 14.39
C GLU A 226 -1.85 -5.91 14.79
N ASP A 227 -2.53 -5.05 15.55
CA ASP A 227 -3.96 -5.20 15.85
C ASP A 227 -4.82 -5.17 14.59
N ARG A 228 -4.58 -4.22 13.68
CA ARG A 228 -5.26 -4.16 12.38
C ARG A 228 -5.07 -5.44 11.58
N ILE A 229 -3.85 -5.97 11.52
CA ILE A 229 -3.54 -7.23 10.82
C ILE A 229 -4.27 -8.40 11.48
N ARG A 230 -4.15 -8.59 12.80
CA ARG A 230 -4.83 -9.66 13.53
C ARG A 230 -6.36 -9.58 13.37
N HIS A 231 -6.93 -8.41 13.58
CA HIS A 231 -8.38 -8.22 13.48
C HIS A 231 -8.87 -8.50 12.05
N SER A 232 -8.16 -8.00 11.03
CA SER A 232 -8.51 -8.22 9.62
C SER A 232 -8.54 -9.68 9.19
N GLN A 233 -7.85 -10.56 9.91
CA GLN A 233 -7.82 -12.01 9.66
C GLN A 233 -8.90 -12.76 10.44
N SER A 234 -9.55 -12.12 11.40
CA SER A 234 -10.59 -12.74 12.24
C SER A 234 -11.93 -12.87 11.50
N VAL A 235 -12.81 -13.75 11.97
CA VAL A 235 -14.17 -13.92 11.42
C VAL A 235 -15.06 -12.70 11.62
N ALA A 236 -14.75 -11.83 12.59
CA ALA A 236 -15.55 -10.66 12.95
C ALA A 236 -15.22 -9.41 12.10
N TYR A 237 -14.20 -9.48 11.23
CA TYR A 237 -13.80 -8.35 10.42
C TYR A 237 -14.83 -8.07 9.31
N GLU A 238 -15.30 -6.82 9.26
CA GLU A 238 -16.13 -6.31 8.17
C GLU A 238 -15.33 -5.30 7.31
N PRO A 239 -14.88 -5.70 6.10
CA PRO A 239 -13.99 -4.92 5.22
C PRO A 239 -14.45 -3.49 4.88
N PHE A 240 -15.77 -3.28 4.86
CA PHE A 240 -16.41 -2.02 4.45
C PHE A 240 -17.29 -1.42 5.57
N GLY A 241 -17.07 -1.83 6.82
CA GLY A 241 -17.81 -1.31 7.96
C GLY A 241 -17.32 0.07 8.40
N HIS A 242 -18.24 0.93 8.86
CA HIS A 242 -17.95 2.29 9.34
C HIS A 242 -16.98 2.34 10.54
N ALA A 243 -16.83 1.24 11.28
CA ALA A 243 -15.82 1.14 12.34
C ALA A 243 -14.39 1.37 11.80
N ASN A 244 -14.16 1.13 10.49
CA ASN A 244 -12.87 1.37 9.87
C ASN A 244 -12.53 2.87 9.69
N ASP A 245 -13.51 3.76 9.87
CA ASP A 245 -13.30 5.21 9.80
C ASP A 245 -12.74 5.78 11.11
N LEU A 246 -12.74 4.98 12.19
CA LEU A 246 -12.26 5.37 13.51
C LEU A 246 -10.76 5.14 13.67
N GLY A 247 -10.12 6.05 14.40
CA GLY A 247 -8.75 5.92 14.86
C GLY A 247 -8.66 5.13 16.17
N PRO A 248 -7.55 4.40 16.41
CA PRO A 248 -7.39 3.58 17.62
C PRO A 248 -7.05 4.39 18.89
N TRP A 249 -6.91 5.72 18.77
CA TRP A 249 -6.43 6.59 19.84
C TRP A 249 -7.40 7.75 20.14
N ASP A 250 -8.70 7.55 19.93
CA ASP A 250 -9.70 8.52 20.36
C ASP A 250 -9.64 8.72 21.88
N GLY A 251 -9.63 9.98 22.33
CA GLY A 251 -9.47 10.32 23.76
C GLY A 251 -8.11 10.01 24.38
N PHE A 252 -7.09 9.60 23.61
CA PHE A 252 -5.76 9.32 24.14
C PHE A 252 -5.08 10.61 24.67
N CYS A 253 -4.73 10.62 25.95
CA CYS A 253 -4.08 11.75 26.61
C CYS A 253 -2.55 11.56 26.63
N GLU A 254 -1.83 12.36 25.84
CA GLU A 254 -0.36 12.27 25.74
C GLU A 254 0.38 12.61 27.04
N GLU A 255 -0.23 13.41 27.92
CA GLU A 255 0.37 13.79 29.21
C GLU A 255 0.41 12.63 30.21
N ALA A 256 -0.50 11.66 30.09
CA ALA A 256 -0.52 10.46 30.93
C ALA A 256 0.53 9.42 30.51
N ALA A 257 1.14 9.57 29.34
CA ALA A 257 2.02 8.57 28.73
C ALA A 257 3.47 9.07 28.54
N ASP A 258 3.87 10.12 29.27
CA ASP A 258 5.23 10.65 29.38
C ASP A 258 5.91 10.94 28.01
N PHE A 259 5.14 11.43 27.04
CA PHE A 259 5.59 11.73 25.67
C PHE A 259 6.62 12.88 25.57
N LYS A 260 6.90 13.60 26.67
CA LYS A 260 7.73 14.82 26.70
C LYS A 260 9.20 14.59 27.06
N ARG A 261 9.67 13.35 27.24
CA ARG A 261 11.07 13.06 27.61
C ARG A 261 11.71 11.94 26.79
N VAL A 262 11.80 12.06 25.46
CA VAL A 262 12.90 11.49 24.63
C VAL A 262 13.06 12.31 23.36
#